data_AF-A0AAD5BEX8-F1
#
_entry.id   AF-A0AAD5BEX8-F1
#
_cell.length_a   1.000
_cell.length_b   1.000
_cell.length_c   1.000
_cell.angle_alpha   90.00
_cell.angle_beta   90.00
_cell.angle_gamma   90.00
#
_symmetry.space_group_name_H-M   'P 1'
#
loop_
_entity.id
_entity.type
_entity.pdbx_description
1 polymer ?
#
loop_
_entity_poly.entity_id
_entity_poly.type
_entity_poly.pdbx_seq_one_letter_code
_entity_poly.pdbx_strand_id
1 'polypeptide(L)'
;MLSFIYITLAILFSTIVNAATVSNKDFALVMYDPALIPLNDSSATLSGELTQLITFLNIHYDTTLSPYSDDEVSLFYDDYPRFDHLVLLPSSKKAIGAKSGLNQHQLLRFINEGGNVFAVGGSEAALPEGIRIFLNEIGIHPAPKGYKYIDHFNSKDGVVELKNENLIANNRIVDNLGATKYTGSAALISNNELIQPIVKSTKTGYTNKAGQVMSDEFTWTFGEQGFLAVGFQALNNARLVWVGSEELLVDDSLYKWCFQDSGVIKLQFVHHIKANEPEKLNPHLYRIKDQAIYTIGVSEYKDGKWVPFEVKNEGEQLQLSFKMLDPYQRLNLSPLGPVSATENSNELDAYAYFVNFTVPDHHGMFTFELDYKRNGLSYILDKKVVTVRHLANDEFKRSWDISNSWLYIASTKSHSLTARVNIGSDDTSHDNNANTESNTQERSTTSILKSKRILPTVGQNTTTIKFEASDKSSPFASQFKNINLKFWDLGGQRSLRNMWSRYYKQCHGIIFIIDSTDTERFQECYETLIEIAHDDSWLISGDNDAEQTIGIDGTVNVPILMLANKQDLPQAVDLVSLKTGVFIKLVSELEATDSKLLPVSVLENQGLKESLEWLVTRLIYNKSNKVPQYS
;
A
#
# COMPACT_ATOMS: atom_id res chain seq x y z
N MET A 1 -26.86 -15.95 55.01
CA MET A 1 -25.64 -15.12 55.06
C MET A 1 -25.47 -14.43 53.71
N LEU A 2 -26.31 -13.44 53.39
CA LEU A 2 -26.04 -12.00 53.54
C LEU A 2 -25.04 -11.35 52.56
N SER A 3 -24.84 -11.88 51.35
CA SER A 3 -24.19 -11.10 50.28
C SER A 3 -24.60 -11.45 48.84
N PHE A 4 -25.88 -11.75 48.59
CA PHE A 4 -26.40 -12.07 47.24
C PHE A 4 -27.72 -11.36 46.87
N ILE A 5 -28.11 -10.32 47.62
CA ILE A 5 -29.44 -9.66 47.48
C ILE A 5 -29.35 -8.20 46.96
N TYR A 6 -28.15 -7.66 46.70
CA TYR A 6 -27.99 -6.24 46.30
C TYR A 6 -27.73 -5.96 44.81
N ILE A 7 -27.72 -6.97 43.93
CA ILE A 7 -27.46 -6.76 42.48
C ILE A 7 -28.73 -6.88 41.61
N THR A 8 -29.84 -7.39 42.16
CA THR A 8 -31.08 -7.59 41.40
C THR A 8 -32.14 -6.49 41.63
N LEU A 9 -31.84 -5.44 42.41
CA LEU A 9 -32.78 -4.34 42.67
C LEU A 9 -32.47 -3.03 41.93
N ALA A 10 -31.44 -3.00 41.08
CA ALA A 10 -31.08 -1.82 40.27
C ALA A 10 -31.61 -1.87 38.83
N ILE A 11 -32.39 -2.89 38.46
CA ILE A 11 -32.89 -3.11 37.08
C ILE A 11 -34.40 -2.80 36.93
N LEU A 12 -35.06 -2.27 37.97
CA LEU A 12 -36.53 -2.09 37.98
C LEU A 12 -37.02 -0.65 38.27
N PHE A 13 -36.17 0.37 38.10
CA PHE A 13 -36.55 1.78 38.16
C PHE A 13 -35.97 2.60 36.99
N SER A 14 -36.32 2.22 35.76
CA SER A 14 -36.23 3.11 34.60
C SER A 14 -37.09 2.58 33.45
N THR A 15 -38.39 2.47 33.67
CA THR A 15 -39.36 2.34 32.59
C THR A 15 -40.21 3.59 32.56
N ILE A 16 -40.37 4.12 31.33
CA ILE A 16 -41.17 5.29 30.93
C ILE A 16 -40.40 6.63 31.05
N VAL A 17 -39.28 6.72 30.34
CA VAL A 17 -39.08 7.90 29.49
C VAL A 17 -39.64 7.50 28.14
N ASN A 18 -40.72 8.15 27.72
CA ASN A 18 -41.12 8.14 26.33
C ASN A 18 -39.89 8.57 25.53
N ALA A 19 -39.22 7.62 24.89
CA ALA A 19 -38.41 7.93 23.72
C ALA A 19 -39.43 8.38 22.67
N ALA A 20 -39.80 9.66 22.72
CA ALA A 20 -40.10 10.37 21.50
C ALA A 20 -38.87 10.11 20.64
N THR A 21 -39.05 9.31 19.60
CA THR A 21 -38.11 9.25 18.48
C THR A 21 -37.89 10.71 18.08
N VAL A 22 -36.80 11.32 18.55
CA VAL A 22 -36.30 12.54 17.95
C VAL A 22 -36.03 12.11 16.53
N SER A 23 -36.94 12.45 15.61
CA SER A 23 -36.67 12.25 14.21
C SER A 23 -35.45 13.11 13.95
N ASN A 24 -34.31 12.47 13.70
CA ASN A 24 -33.06 13.14 13.39
C ASN A 24 -33.19 13.68 11.96
N LYS A 25 -34.14 14.60 11.77
CA LYS A 25 -34.41 15.29 10.52
C LYS A 25 -33.58 16.55 10.54
N ASP A 26 -32.88 16.80 9.45
CA ASP A 26 -32.12 18.02 9.27
C ASP A 26 -33.08 19.23 9.25
N PHE A 27 -32.57 20.40 9.59
CA PHE A 27 -33.35 21.62 9.72
C PHE A 27 -33.26 22.47 8.44
N ALA A 28 -34.42 22.90 7.92
CA ALA A 28 -34.49 23.76 6.74
C ALA A 28 -35.11 25.12 7.07
N LEU A 29 -34.50 26.21 6.63
CA LEU A 29 -35.04 27.57 6.73
C LEU A 29 -35.49 28.06 5.36
N VAL A 30 -36.76 28.48 5.23
CA VAL A 30 -37.28 29.10 4.01
C VAL A 30 -37.53 30.58 4.26
N MET A 31 -36.79 31.41 3.54
CA MET A 31 -36.92 32.86 3.56
C MET A 31 -37.76 33.35 2.39
N TYR A 32 -38.80 34.13 2.67
CA TYR A 32 -39.76 34.57 1.65
C TYR A 32 -40.30 35.99 1.89
N ASP A 33 -40.96 36.56 0.88
CA ASP A 33 -41.66 37.85 0.97
C ASP A 33 -43.18 37.61 1.02
N PRO A 34 -43.87 37.85 2.15
CA PRO A 34 -45.31 37.61 2.28
C PRO A 34 -46.17 38.35 1.27
N ALA A 35 -45.67 39.46 0.71
CA ALA A 35 -46.39 40.22 -0.31
C ALA A 35 -46.43 39.54 -1.69
N LEU A 36 -45.47 38.66 -1.97
CA LEU A 36 -45.40 37.89 -3.22
C LEU A 36 -45.86 36.45 -3.02
N ILE A 37 -45.37 35.82 -1.96
CA ILE A 37 -45.59 34.40 -1.68
C ILE A 37 -46.23 34.30 -0.29
N PRO A 38 -47.57 34.23 -0.20
CA PRO A 38 -48.27 34.20 1.08
C PRO A 38 -48.21 32.80 1.72
N LEU A 39 -47.01 32.32 2.08
CA LEU A 39 -46.82 31.01 2.73
C LEU A 39 -47.47 30.92 4.12
N ASN A 40 -47.72 32.07 4.77
CA ASN A 40 -48.42 32.13 6.07
C ASN A 40 -49.93 31.98 5.97
N ASP A 41 -50.51 32.10 4.76
CA ASP A 41 -51.94 31.99 4.56
C ASP A 41 -52.29 30.62 3.95
N SER A 42 -52.88 29.76 4.76
CA SER A 42 -53.29 28.40 4.37
C SER A 42 -54.35 28.38 3.27
N SER A 43 -54.98 29.53 2.98
CA SER A 43 -56.01 29.68 1.95
C SER A 43 -55.49 30.19 0.60
N ALA A 44 -54.23 30.60 0.52
CA ALA A 44 -53.66 31.16 -0.69
C ALA A 44 -53.20 30.07 -1.67
N THR A 45 -53.58 30.20 -2.94
CA THR A 45 -53.09 29.35 -4.04
C THR A 45 -51.67 29.73 -4.42
N LEU A 46 -50.71 28.89 -4.05
CA LEU A 46 -49.32 28.96 -4.50
C LEU A 46 -49.19 28.38 -5.92
N SER A 47 -48.08 28.69 -6.61
CA SER A 47 -47.72 27.98 -7.83
C SER A 47 -47.55 26.48 -7.54
N GLY A 48 -47.91 25.63 -8.50
CA GLY A 48 -47.85 24.17 -8.31
C GLY A 48 -46.42 23.70 -8.02
N GLU A 49 -45.46 24.39 -8.63
CA GLU A 49 -44.03 24.16 -8.55
C GLU A 49 -43.46 24.52 -7.17
N LEU A 50 -43.82 25.69 -6.61
CA LEU A 50 -43.44 26.05 -5.23
C LEU A 50 -44.10 25.12 -4.21
N THR A 51 -45.36 24.72 -4.45
CA THR A 51 -46.07 23.78 -3.56
C THR A 51 -45.33 22.44 -3.49
N GLN A 52 -44.81 21.96 -4.62
CA GLN A 52 -44.01 20.73 -4.68
C GLN A 52 -42.73 20.85 -3.84
N LEU A 53 -41.97 21.95 -3.99
CA LEU A 53 -40.75 22.20 -3.21
C LEU A 53 -41.04 22.24 -1.70
N ILE A 54 -42.04 23.02 -1.27
CA ILE A 54 -42.39 23.15 0.16
C ILE A 54 -42.90 21.81 0.72
N THR A 55 -43.68 21.05 -0.06
CA THR A 55 -44.15 19.71 0.35
C THR A 55 -42.96 18.77 0.53
N PHE A 56 -42.01 18.78 -0.40
CA PHE A 56 -40.77 18.01 -0.27
C PHE A 56 -40.00 18.37 1.00
N LEU A 57 -39.78 19.67 1.26
CA LEU A 57 -39.07 20.12 2.46
C LEU A 57 -39.76 19.68 3.75
N ASN A 58 -41.09 19.82 3.84
CA ASN A 58 -41.85 19.42 5.03
C ASN A 58 -41.84 17.90 5.29
N ILE A 59 -41.71 17.08 4.23
CA ILE A 59 -41.64 15.62 4.37
C ILE A 59 -40.26 15.22 4.89
N HIS A 60 -39.20 15.78 4.32
CA HIS A 60 -37.82 15.36 4.57
C HIS A 60 -37.16 16.06 5.77
N TYR A 61 -37.49 17.33 6.03
CA TYR A 61 -36.80 18.21 6.97
C TYR A 61 -37.74 18.87 7.96
N ASP A 62 -37.21 19.35 9.09
CA ASP A 62 -37.94 20.23 10.00
C ASP A 62 -37.85 21.68 9.46
N THR A 63 -38.93 22.12 8.80
CA THR A 63 -38.94 23.34 7.98
C THR A 63 -39.48 24.53 8.77
N THR A 64 -38.65 25.56 8.92
CA THR A 64 -39.05 26.86 9.48
C THR A 64 -39.31 27.87 8.36
N LEU A 65 -40.46 28.52 8.39
CA LEU A 65 -40.83 29.58 7.44
C LEU A 65 -40.64 30.95 8.10
N SER A 66 -39.80 31.80 7.53
CA SER A 66 -39.55 33.14 8.06
C SER A 66 -39.61 34.20 6.96
N PRO A 67 -40.30 35.33 7.19
CA PRO A 67 -40.32 36.41 6.20
C PRO A 67 -39.01 37.20 6.25
N TYR A 68 -38.58 37.77 5.12
CA TYR A 68 -37.39 38.65 5.08
C TYR A 68 -37.47 39.91 5.96
N SER A 69 -38.66 40.23 6.47
CA SER A 69 -38.89 41.34 7.40
C SER A 69 -38.58 41.01 8.86
N ASP A 70 -38.45 39.73 9.21
CA ASP A 70 -38.16 39.25 10.56
C ASP A 70 -36.69 39.52 10.92
N ASP A 71 -36.45 40.32 11.95
CA ASP A 71 -35.13 40.72 12.42
C ASP A 71 -34.52 39.76 13.44
N GLU A 72 -35.29 38.80 13.96
CA GLU A 72 -34.83 37.78 14.89
C GLU A 72 -34.20 36.56 14.19
N VAL A 73 -34.31 36.47 12.86
CA VAL A 73 -33.72 35.37 12.09
C VAL A 73 -32.20 35.43 12.16
N SER A 74 -31.62 34.40 12.79
CA SER A 74 -30.18 34.14 12.81
C SER A 74 -29.88 32.75 12.27
N LEU A 75 -28.89 32.66 11.38
CA LEU A 75 -28.38 31.39 10.86
C LEU A 75 -27.52 30.64 11.88
N PHE A 76 -26.98 31.35 12.88
CA PHE A 76 -26.05 30.79 13.87
C PHE A 76 -26.57 31.01 15.30
N TYR A 77 -26.31 30.02 16.16
CA TYR A 77 -26.49 30.10 17.60
C TYR A 77 -25.21 29.63 18.29
N ASP A 78 -24.60 30.48 19.12
CA ASP A 78 -23.32 30.21 19.82
C ASP A 78 -22.25 29.58 18.90
N ASP A 79 -22.09 30.17 17.71
CA ASP A 79 -21.16 29.77 16.63
C ASP A 79 -21.49 28.50 15.83
N TYR A 80 -22.55 27.77 16.16
CA TYR A 80 -23.01 26.61 15.40
C TYR A 80 -24.12 27.00 14.40
N PRO A 81 -24.15 26.40 13.19
CA PRO A 81 -25.26 26.59 12.27
C PRO A 81 -26.53 26.02 12.89
N ARG A 82 -27.61 26.81 12.87
CA ARG A 82 -28.93 26.41 13.38
C ARG A 82 -29.70 25.56 12.37
N PHE A 83 -29.36 25.69 11.09
CA PHE A 83 -30.02 25.05 9.97
C PHE A 83 -28.99 24.34 9.10
N ASP A 84 -29.38 23.26 8.44
CA ASP A 84 -28.54 22.53 7.49
C ASP A 84 -28.81 23.01 6.06
N HIS A 85 -30.04 23.46 5.80
CA HIS A 85 -30.51 23.87 4.49
C HIS A 85 -31.17 25.26 4.54
N LEU A 86 -30.88 26.09 3.55
CA LEU A 86 -31.42 27.44 3.41
C LEU A 86 -32.06 27.59 2.03
N VAL A 87 -33.33 28.01 2.00
CA VAL A 87 -34.07 28.31 0.77
C VAL A 87 -34.38 29.80 0.72
N LEU A 88 -33.96 30.46 -0.36
CA LEU A 88 -34.08 31.89 -0.57
C LEU A 88 -35.03 32.14 -1.74
N LEU A 89 -36.26 32.55 -1.44
CA LEU A 89 -37.28 32.88 -2.44
C LEU A 89 -37.18 34.34 -2.88
N PRO A 90 -37.70 34.71 -4.07
CA PRO A 90 -37.59 36.08 -4.58
C PRO A 90 -38.39 37.07 -3.73
N SER A 91 -37.97 38.35 -3.75
CA SER A 91 -38.65 39.43 -3.02
C SER A 91 -38.97 40.62 -3.94
N SER A 92 -40.05 41.33 -3.58
CA SER A 92 -40.41 42.59 -4.22
C SER A 92 -39.47 43.73 -3.79
N LYS A 93 -38.91 43.61 -2.57
CA LYS A 93 -38.09 44.63 -1.90
C LYS A 93 -36.60 44.38 -2.16
N LYS A 94 -35.86 45.47 -2.38
CA LYS A 94 -34.40 45.40 -2.56
C LYS A 94 -33.64 45.13 -1.27
N ALA A 95 -34.16 45.63 -0.14
CA ALA A 95 -33.54 45.51 1.17
C ALA A 95 -34.40 44.63 2.09
N ILE A 96 -33.74 43.79 2.89
CA ILE A 96 -34.33 42.93 3.90
C ILE A 96 -34.27 43.59 5.29
N GLY A 97 -35.15 43.18 6.21
CA GLY A 97 -35.12 43.57 7.63
C GLY A 97 -34.02 42.83 8.39
N ALA A 98 -33.83 41.54 8.10
CA ALA A 98 -32.84 40.62 8.66
C ALA A 98 -31.37 40.91 8.26
N LYS A 99 -30.93 42.16 8.23
CA LYS A 99 -29.62 42.56 7.69
C LYS A 99 -28.42 42.02 8.49
N SER A 100 -28.60 41.78 9.78
CA SER A 100 -27.56 41.24 10.66
C SER A 100 -27.35 39.73 10.46
N GLY A 101 -28.44 38.97 10.33
CA GLY A 101 -28.43 37.51 10.20
C GLY A 101 -28.21 36.98 8.79
N LEU A 102 -28.68 37.70 7.75
CA LEU A 102 -28.62 37.29 6.33
C LEU A 102 -27.69 38.20 5.50
N ASN A 103 -26.60 38.66 6.11
CA ASN A 103 -25.55 39.35 5.37
C ASN A 103 -24.72 38.35 4.55
N GLN A 104 -24.10 38.85 3.50
CA GLN A 104 -23.10 38.17 2.67
C GLN A 104 -22.07 37.35 3.48
N HIS A 105 -21.48 37.94 4.51
CA HIS A 105 -20.50 37.24 5.36
C HIS A 105 -21.10 36.04 6.10
N GLN A 106 -22.35 36.14 6.56
CA GLN A 106 -23.03 35.05 7.26
C GLN A 106 -23.38 33.92 6.30
N LEU A 107 -23.83 34.25 5.08
CA LEU A 107 -24.13 33.27 4.03
C LEU A 107 -22.87 32.53 3.56
N LEU A 108 -21.74 33.23 3.42
CA LEU A 108 -20.45 32.59 3.13
C LEU A 108 -20.01 31.68 4.27
N ARG A 109 -20.13 32.15 5.53
CA ARG A 109 -19.84 31.32 6.70
C ARG A 109 -20.70 30.06 6.70
N PHE A 110 -21.98 30.19 6.38
CA PHE A 110 -22.94 29.08 6.34
C PHE A 110 -22.51 27.98 5.35
N ILE A 111 -22.11 28.35 4.13
CA ILE A 111 -21.58 27.39 3.15
C ILE A 111 -20.27 26.75 3.63
N ASN A 112 -19.37 27.52 4.25
CA ASN A 112 -18.10 26.99 4.75
C ASN A 112 -18.29 25.95 5.86
N GLU A 113 -19.34 26.09 6.67
CA GLU A 113 -19.73 25.11 7.71
C GLU A 113 -20.52 23.91 7.15
N GLY A 114 -20.73 23.83 5.83
CA GLY A 114 -21.38 22.69 5.19
C GLY A 114 -22.86 22.91 4.81
N GLY A 115 -23.41 24.10 5.07
CA GLY A 115 -24.81 24.41 4.81
C GLY A 115 -25.12 24.50 3.32
N ASN A 116 -26.26 23.93 2.90
CA ASN A 116 -26.71 23.95 1.52
C ASN A 116 -27.67 25.13 1.26
N VAL A 117 -27.56 25.78 0.11
CA VAL A 117 -28.34 26.99 -0.22
C VAL A 117 -29.05 26.85 -1.55
N PHE A 118 -30.37 26.95 -1.55
CA PHE A 118 -31.19 26.95 -2.76
C PHE A 118 -31.81 28.32 -2.98
N ALA A 119 -31.46 29.00 -4.07
CA ALA A 119 -31.88 30.37 -4.35
C ALA A 119 -32.74 30.45 -5.61
N VAL A 120 -33.93 31.03 -5.48
CA VAL A 120 -34.89 31.21 -6.57
C VAL A 120 -34.93 32.67 -6.97
N GLY A 121 -34.56 32.94 -8.22
CA GLY A 121 -34.66 34.23 -8.88
C GLY A 121 -35.97 34.40 -9.64
N GLY A 122 -36.05 35.50 -10.37
CA GLY A 122 -37.17 35.81 -11.24
C GLY A 122 -36.86 37.04 -12.10
N SER A 123 -37.82 37.42 -12.95
CA SER A 123 -37.74 38.61 -13.80
C SER A 123 -38.44 39.82 -13.16
N GLU A 124 -39.66 39.62 -12.65
CA GLU A 124 -40.47 40.66 -11.98
C GLU A 124 -40.09 40.85 -10.51
N ALA A 125 -39.85 39.74 -9.82
CA ALA A 125 -39.29 39.69 -8.46
C ALA A 125 -37.86 39.16 -8.54
N ALA A 126 -36.95 39.74 -7.77
CA ALA A 126 -35.54 39.37 -7.78
C ALA A 126 -35.09 39.05 -6.36
N LEU A 127 -33.96 38.37 -6.25
CA LEU A 127 -33.34 38.16 -4.94
C LEU A 127 -32.94 39.52 -4.33
N PRO A 128 -33.11 39.69 -3.01
CA PRO A 128 -32.63 40.88 -2.32
C PRO A 128 -31.14 41.15 -2.56
N GLU A 129 -30.75 42.42 -2.45
CA GLU A 129 -29.41 42.85 -2.86
C GLU A 129 -28.28 42.16 -2.09
N GLY A 130 -28.44 41.89 -0.78
CA GLY A 130 -27.44 41.17 0.01
C GLY A 130 -27.19 39.73 -0.48
N ILE A 131 -28.25 39.04 -0.91
CA ILE A 131 -28.15 37.68 -1.48
C ILE A 131 -27.53 37.73 -2.87
N ARG A 132 -27.88 38.73 -3.68
CA ARG A 132 -27.30 38.93 -5.02
C ARG A 132 -25.80 39.21 -4.94
N ILE A 133 -25.35 40.03 -3.99
CA ILE A 133 -23.92 40.30 -3.76
C ILE A 133 -23.20 39.02 -3.32
N PHE A 134 -23.80 38.23 -2.44
CA PHE A 134 -23.28 36.91 -2.05
C PHE A 134 -23.10 35.97 -3.25
N LEU A 135 -24.10 35.86 -4.13
CA LEU A 135 -23.98 35.06 -5.36
C LEU A 135 -22.86 35.57 -6.26
N ASN A 136 -22.71 36.89 -6.38
CA ASN A 136 -21.64 37.50 -7.18
C ASN A 136 -20.24 37.12 -6.66
N GLU A 137 -20.05 37.00 -5.35
CA GLU A 137 -18.77 36.56 -4.78
C GLU A 137 -18.45 35.09 -5.05
N ILE A 138 -19.47 34.24 -5.08
CA ILE A 138 -19.32 32.83 -5.49
C ILE A 138 -18.96 32.74 -6.98
N GLY A 139 -19.36 33.75 -7.76
CA GLY A 139 -19.11 33.84 -9.20
C GLY A 139 -20.36 33.61 -10.05
N ILE A 140 -21.54 33.65 -9.45
CA ILE A 140 -22.82 33.60 -10.16
C ILE A 140 -23.38 35.02 -10.16
N HIS A 141 -23.67 35.57 -11.33
CA HIS A 141 -24.12 36.95 -11.49
C HIS A 141 -25.55 37.02 -12.06
N PRO A 142 -26.59 36.80 -11.21
CA PRO A 142 -27.99 36.93 -11.62
C PRO A 142 -28.30 38.32 -12.14
N ALA A 143 -29.15 38.40 -13.16
CA ALA A 143 -29.63 39.68 -13.65
C ALA A 143 -30.40 40.45 -12.56
N PRO A 144 -30.30 41.79 -12.52
CA PRO A 144 -31.08 42.61 -11.61
C PRO A 144 -32.59 42.54 -11.85
N LYS A 145 -33.38 43.07 -10.92
CA LYS A 145 -34.84 43.19 -11.05
C LYS A 145 -35.23 43.93 -12.33
N GLY A 146 -36.21 43.39 -13.05
CA GLY A 146 -36.75 43.97 -14.29
C GLY A 146 -36.01 43.53 -15.56
N TYR A 147 -35.08 42.60 -15.47
CA TYR A 147 -34.47 41.93 -16.61
C TYR A 147 -35.18 40.61 -16.88
N LYS A 148 -35.52 40.34 -18.14
CA LYS A 148 -36.23 39.14 -18.57
C LYS A 148 -35.45 38.41 -19.65
N TYR A 149 -35.43 37.09 -19.56
CA TYR A 149 -34.90 36.24 -20.62
C TYR A 149 -35.88 36.16 -21.80
N ILE A 150 -35.38 36.37 -23.01
CA ILE A 150 -36.16 36.44 -24.24
C ILE A 150 -35.46 35.61 -25.32
N ASP A 151 -36.23 34.77 -26.01
CA ASP A 151 -35.81 34.10 -27.24
C ASP A 151 -36.95 34.16 -28.25
N HIS A 152 -36.74 34.80 -29.40
CA HIS A 152 -37.77 34.96 -30.43
C HIS A 152 -37.93 33.72 -31.32
N PHE A 153 -36.95 32.82 -31.32
CA PHE A 153 -36.97 31.62 -32.18
C PHE A 153 -37.49 30.39 -31.46
N ASN A 154 -37.26 30.31 -30.14
CA ASN A 154 -37.79 29.25 -29.28
C ASN A 154 -38.81 29.81 -28.29
N SER A 155 -39.81 30.53 -28.79
CA SER A 155 -40.95 30.97 -27.98
C SER A 155 -42.27 30.71 -28.66
N LYS A 156 -43.30 30.50 -27.83
CA LYS A 156 -44.69 30.39 -28.22
C LYS A 156 -45.50 31.37 -27.40
N ASP A 157 -46.28 32.22 -28.06
CA ASP A 157 -47.10 33.26 -27.44
C ASP A 157 -46.31 34.20 -26.49
N GLY A 158 -45.03 34.46 -26.80
CA GLY A 158 -44.16 35.34 -26.01
C GLY A 158 -43.56 34.71 -24.75
N VAL A 159 -43.76 33.40 -24.55
CA VAL A 159 -43.12 32.60 -23.49
C VAL A 159 -42.04 31.73 -24.12
N VAL A 160 -40.85 31.71 -23.52
CA VAL A 160 -39.74 30.89 -24.00
C VAL A 160 -40.05 29.43 -23.72
N GLU A 161 -39.88 28.58 -24.72
CA GLU A 161 -39.98 27.12 -24.58
C GLU A 161 -38.58 26.53 -24.40
N LEU A 162 -38.37 25.81 -23.30
CA LEU A 162 -37.12 25.11 -23.05
C LEU A 162 -37.18 23.70 -23.64
N LYS A 163 -36.03 23.24 -24.13
CA LYS A 163 -35.83 21.89 -24.70
C LYS A 163 -34.68 21.21 -23.97
N ASN A 164 -34.55 19.89 -24.11
CA ASN A 164 -33.40 19.16 -23.57
C ASN A 164 -32.05 19.64 -24.14
N GLU A 165 -32.03 20.32 -25.28
CA GLU A 165 -30.84 20.97 -25.85
C GLU A 165 -30.28 22.12 -24.96
N ASN A 166 -31.12 22.67 -24.07
CA ASN A 166 -30.71 23.65 -23.08
C ASN A 166 -29.94 23.04 -21.91
N LEU A 167 -30.03 21.73 -21.70
CA LEU A 167 -29.21 21.05 -20.70
C LEU A 167 -27.77 20.96 -21.18
N ILE A 168 -26.85 21.16 -20.25
CA ILE A 168 -25.43 20.98 -20.54
C ILE A 168 -25.13 19.49 -20.64
N ALA A 169 -24.38 19.11 -21.68
CA ALA A 169 -24.01 17.72 -21.93
C ALA A 169 -23.24 17.13 -20.74
N ASN A 170 -23.46 15.84 -20.46
CA ASN A 170 -22.85 15.09 -19.36
C ASN A 170 -23.15 15.66 -17.95
N ASN A 171 -24.27 16.38 -17.80
CA ASN A 171 -24.74 16.80 -16.49
C ASN A 171 -25.41 15.61 -15.76
N ARG A 172 -24.90 15.26 -14.58
CA ARG A 172 -25.46 14.20 -13.72
C ARG A 172 -26.54 14.71 -12.74
N ILE A 173 -26.78 16.02 -12.75
CA ILE A 173 -27.76 16.68 -11.85
C ILE A 173 -29.17 16.54 -12.43
N VAL A 174 -29.34 16.78 -13.73
CA VAL A 174 -30.64 16.73 -14.41
C VAL A 174 -30.50 15.94 -15.71
N ASP A 175 -31.19 14.79 -15.79
CA ASP A 175 -31.16 13.93 -16.98
C ASP A 175 -32.08 14.44 -18.10
N ASN A 176 -33.27 14.92 -17.74
CA ASN A 176 -34.28 15.46 -18.66
C ASN A 176 -34.91 16.70 -18.05
N LEU A 177 -35.20 17.69 -18.88
CA LEU A 177 -35.84 18.93 -18.44
C LEU A 177 -37.36 18.75 -18.46
N GLY A 178 -38.00 18.79 -17.30
CA GLY A 178 -39.46 18.76 -17.15
C GLY A 178 -40.10 20.12 -17.43
N ALA A 179 -39.38 21.21 -17.18
CA ALA A 179 -39.85 22.56 -17.47
C ALA A 179 -39.96 22.83 -18.97
N THR A 180 -41.19 23.05 -19.45
CA THR A 180 -41.46 23.36 -20.87
C THR A 180 -41.53 24.85 -21.15
N LYS A 181 -41.82 25.67 -20.14
CA LYS A 181 -41.99 27.12 -20.24
C LYS A 181 -41.02 27.82 -19.29
N TYR A 182 -40.51 28.98 -19.70
CA TYR A 182 -39.60 29.77 -18.87
C TYR A 182 -39.91 31.26 -18.93
N THR A 183 -40.12 31.87 -17.75
CA THR A 183 -40.39 33.30 -17.61
C THR A 183 -39.47 34.03 -16.61
N GLY A 184 -38.24 33.54 -16.47
CA GLY A 184 -37.24 34.07 -15.55
C GLY A 184 -36.24 35.07 -16.11
N SER A 185 -35.16 35.24 -15.36
CA SER A 185 -33.94 35.93 -15.76
C SER A 185 -32.80 34.93 -16.03
N ALA A 186 -31.66 35.38 -16.56
CA ALA A 186 -30.46 34.55 -16.68
C ALA A 186 -29.30 35.17 -15.89
N ALA A 187 -28.34 34.34 -15.48
CA ALA A 187 -27.10 34.75 -14.84
C ALA A 187 -25.92 34.64 -15.80
N LEU A 188 -24.90 35.47 -15.57
CA LEU A 188 -23.54 35.21 -16.05
C LEU A 188 -22.80 34.38 -15.00
N ILE A 189 -21.80 33.62 -15.41
CA ILE A 189 -20.94 32.88 -14.49
C ILE A 189 -19.47 33.27 -14.69
N SER A 190 -18.69 33.23 -13.62
CA SER A 190 -17.24 33.37 -13.69
C SER A 190 -16.57 32.06 -14.13
N ASN A 191 -15.31 32.15 -14.55
CA ASN A 191 -14.52 30.96 -14.89
C ASN A 191 -13.97 30.31 -13.60
N ASN A 192 -14.81 29.54 -12.91
CA ASN A 192 -14.48 28.84 -11.67
C ASN A 192 -14.83 27.35 -11.80
N GLU A 193 -13.90 26.46 -11.47
CA GLU A 193 -14.07 25.00 -11.56
C GLU A 193 -15.15 24.46 -10.60
N LEU A 194 -15.46 25.21 -9.53
CA LEU A 194 -16.48 24.85 -8.54
C LEU A 194 -17.90 25.15 -9.03
N ILE A 195 -18.06 25.97 -10.07
CA ILE A 195 -19.35 26.30 -10.67
C ILE A 195 -19.73 25.19 -11.64
N GLN A 196 -20.94 24.67 -11.47
CA GLN A 196 -21.53 23.62 -12.29
C GLN A 196 -22.73 24.20 -13.05
N PRO A 197 -22.55 24.67 -14.28
CA PRO A 197 -23.68 25.18 -15.05
C PRO A 197 -24.62 24.00 -15.40
N ILE A 198 -25.94 24.23 -15.31
CA ILE A 198 -26.95 23.17 -15.43
C ILE A 198 -27.78 23.37 -16.69
N VAL A 199 -28.45 24.54 -16.77
CA VAL A 199 -29.33 24.92 -17.88
C VAL A 199 -28.77 26.17 -18.53
N LYS A 200 -28.45 26.10 -19.82
CA LYS A 200 -27.94 27.22 -20.61
C LYS A 200 -29.01 27.83 -21.51
N SER A 201 -28.78 29.09 -21.85
CA SER A 201 -29.50 29.82 -22.89
C SER A 201 -29.20 29.24 -24.26
N THR A 202 -30.14 29.41 -25.19
CA THR A 202 -29.95 29.11 -26.61
C THR A 202 -29.00 30.12 -27.27
N LYS A 203 -28.53 29.81 -28.49
CA LYS A 203 -27.69 30.72 -29.29
C LYS A 203 -28.37 32.06 -29.63
N THR A 204 -29.70 32.08 -29.63
CA THR A 204 -30.52 33.25 -29.99
C THR A 204 -31.15 33.94 -28.79
N GLY A 205 -31.05 33.33 -27.60
CA GLY A 205 -31.59 33.87 -26.37
C GLY A 205 -30.71 34.98 -25.80
N TYR A 206 -31.35 35.96 -25.16
CA TYR A 206 -30.68 37.06 -24.49
C TYR A 206 -31.51 37.55 -23.31
N THR A 207 -30.86 38.17 -22.33
CA THR A 207 -31.52 38.75 -21.17
C THR A 207 -31.44 40.26 -21.26
N ASN A 208 -32.60 40.92 -21.34
CA ASN A 208 -32.67 42.37 -21.51
C ASN A 208 -33.62 43.00 -20.48
N LYS A 209 -33.43 44.29 -20.20
CA LYS A 209 -34.35 45.05 -19.37
C LYS A 209 -35.73 45.13 -20.04
N ALA A 210 -36.79 44.84 -19.29
CA ALA A 210 -38.16 44.80 -19.80
C ALA A 210 -38.55 46.13 -20.48
N GLY A 211 -39.09 46.03 -21.70
CA GLY A 211 -39.56 47.17 -22.49
C GLY A 211 -38.47 48.03 -23.14
N GLN A 212 -37.18 47.68 -22.99
CA GLN A 212 -36.07 48.38 -23.64
C GLN A 212 -35.59 47.61 -24.89
N VAL A 213 -34.99 48.35 -25.83
CA VAL A 213 -34.32 47.76 -26.99
C VAL A 213 -32.97 47.18 -26.57
N MET A 214 -32.50 46.16 -27.28
CA MET A 214 -31.20 45.55 -27.02
C MET A 214 -30.08 46.58 -27.24
N SER A 215 -29.32 46.87 -26.19
CA SER A 215 -28.12 47.71 -26.20
C SER A 215 -27.14 47.21 -25.15
N ASP A 216 -25.89 47.66 -25.22
CA ASP A 216 -24.85 47.30 -24.23
C ASP A 216 -25.22 47.71 -22.79
N GLU A 217 -26.06 48.73 -22.62
CA GLU A 217 -26.52 49.21 -21.31
C GLU A 217 -27.65 48.36 -20.71
N PHE A 218 -28.50 47.78 -21.56
CA PHE A 218 -29.71 47.08 -21.12
C PHE A 218 -29.62 45.56 -21.25
N THR A 219 -28.65 45.04 -21.98
CA THR A 219 -28.44 43.59 -22.18
C THR A 219 -27.53 43.03 -21.10
N TRP A 220 -28.01 42.06 -20.33
CA TRP A 220 -27.23 41.38 -19.29
C TRP A 220 -26.48 40.16 -19.83
N THR A 221 -27.18 39.29 -20.57
CA THR A 221 -26.61 38.09 -21.18
C THR A 221 -27.00 38.02 -22.64
N PHE A 222 -26.14 37.42 -23.47
CA PHE A 222 -26.41 37.20 -24.88
C PHE A 222 -25.89 35.83 -25.34
N GLY A 223 -26.70 35.11 -26.12
CA GLY A 223 -26.40 33.78 -26.64
C GLY A 223 -26.25 32.73 -25.54
N GLU A 224 -25.37 31.76 -25.76
CA GLU A 224 -25.16 30.62 -24.85
C GLU A 224 -24.44 30.99 -23.54
N GLN A 225 -23.99 32.23 -23.38
CA GLN A 225 -23.30 32.69 -22.16
C GLN A 225 -24.28 33.02 -21.01
N GLY A 226 -25.58 33.06 -21.29
CA GLY A 226 -26.60 33.17 -20.25
C GLY A 226 -26.94 31.80 -19.69
N PHE A 227 -26.95 31.68 -18.36
CA PHE A 227 -27.35 30.45 -17.68
C PHE A 227 -28.66 30.66 -16.93
N LEU A 228 -29.60 29.74 -17.08
CA LEU A 228 -30.93 29.79 -16.47
C LEU A 228 -30.96 29.07 -15.11
N ALA A 229 -30.09 28.07 -14.94
CA ALA A 229 -29.81 27.43 -13.67
C ALA A 229 -28.33 27.10 -13.54
N VAL A 230 -27.79 27.35 -12.36
CA VAL A 230 -26.36 27.20 -12.04
C VAL A 230 -26.23 26.55 -10.67
N GLY A 231 -25.49 25.46 -10.60
CA GLY A 231 -25.03 24.85 -9.37
C GLY A 231 -23.64 25.37 -8.98
N PHE A 232 -23.31 25.25 -7.72
CA PHE A 232 -22.00 25.49 -7.16
C PHE A 232 -21.72 24.41 -6.11
N GLN A 233 -20.53 23.83 -6.16
CA GLN A 233 -20.11 22.82 -5.20
C GLN A 233 -18.80 23.25 -4.54
N ALA A 234 -18.85 23.52 -3.24
CA ALA A 234 -17.69 23.89 -2.46
C ALA A 234 -16.77 22.68 -2.21
N LEU A 235 -15.53 22.94 -1.78
CA LEU A 235 -14.54 21.89 -1.50
C LEU A 235 -14.92 21.01 -0.29
N ASN A 236 -15.71 21.53 0.63
CA ASN A 236 -16.33 20.79 1.74
C ASN A 236 -17.60 20.03 1.30
N ASN A 237 -17.90 20.00 0.00
CA ASN A 237 -19.10 19.42 -0.60
C ASN A 237 -20.43 20.11 -0.25
N ALA A 238 -20.42 21.29 0.37
CA ALA A 238 -21.62 22.13 0.47
C ALA A 238 -22.09 22.53 -0.94
N ARG A 239 -23.40 22.54 -1.16
CA ARG A 239 -23.99 22.79 -2.48
C ARG A 239 -24.86 24.04 -2.46
N LEU A 240 -24.73 24.82 -3.51
CA LEU A 240 -25.63 25.93 -3.80
C LEU A 240 -26.23 25.74 -5.18
N VAL A 241 -27.54 25.99 -5.31
CA VAL A 241 -28.20 26.04 -6.62
C VAL A 241 -28.93 27.38 -6.73
N TRP A 242 -28.68 28.08 -7.84
CA TRP A 242 -29.47 29.22 -8.25
C TRP A 242 -30.31 28.84 -9.48
N VAL A 243 -31.61 29.13 -9.43
CA VAL A 243 -32.53 29.03 -10.56
C VAL A 243 -33.10 30.40 -10.89
N GLY A 244 -33.19 30.74 -12.17
CA GLY A 244 -33.68 32.05 -12.61
C GLY A 244 -35.20 32.18 -12.66
N SER A 245 -35.94 31.08 -12.43
CA SER A 245 -37.41 31.06 -12.37
C SER A 245 -37.95 29.91 -11.53
N GLU A 246 -39.19 30.08 -11.04
CA GLU A 246 -39.95 29.05 -10.30
C GLU A 246 -40.36 27.87 -11.19
N GLU A 247 -40.48 28.05 -12.51
CA GLU A 247 -40.89 26.96 -13.42
C GLU A 247 -39.86 25.82 -13.49
N LEU A 248 -38.60 26.11 -13.15
CA LEU A 248 -37.56 25.08 -13.07
C LEU A 248 -37.68 24.21 -11.82
N LEU A 249 -38.57 24.54 -10.87
CA LEU A 249 -38.80 23.74 -9.66
C LEU A 249 -39.66 22.50 -9.92
N VAL A 250 -40.24 22.36 -11.12
CA VAL A 250 -40.87 21.11 -11.58
C VAL A 250 -39.88 19.95 -11.49
N ASP A 251 -38.61 20.23 -11.76
CA ASP A 251 -37.53 19.24 -11.75
C ASP A 251 -37.02 19.00 -10.33
N ASP A 252 -37.44 17.88 -9.75
CA ASP A 252 -37.09 17.50 -8.37
C ASP A 252 -35.59 17.23 -8.17
N SER A 253 -34.92 16.80 -9.23
CA SER A 253 -33.49 16.54 -9.23
C SER A 253 -32.64 17.75 -8.83
N LEU A 254 -33.07 18.98 -9.11
CA LEU A 254 -32.31 20.20 -8.78
C LEU A 254 -32.19 20.40 -7.26
N TYR A 255 -33.32 20.36 -6.55
CA TYR A 255 -33.30 20.53 -5.11
C TYR A 255 -32.84 19.26 -4.38
N LYS A 256 -33.13 18.06 -4.91
CA LYS A 256 -32.53 16.82 -4.38
C LYS A 256 -31.01 16.84 -4.46
N TRP A 257 -30.44 17.34 -5.56
CA TRP A 257 -29.00 17.51 -5.67
C TRP A 257 -28.50 18.59 -4.71
N CYS A 258 -29.17 19.73 -4.62
CA CYS A 258 -28.78 20.81 -3.69
C CYS A 258 -28.73 20.34 -2.23
N PHE A 259 -29.73 19.57 -1.79
CA PHE A 259 -29.82 19.09 -0.40
C PHE A 259 -29.14 17.74 -0.18
N GLN A 260 -28.28 17.31 -1.11
CA GLN A 260 -27.46 16.10 -0.97
C GLN A 260 -28.25 14.78 -0.87
N ASP A 261 -29.47 14.73 -1.39
CA ASP A 261 -30.23 13.49 -1.55
C ASP A 261 -29.81 12.69 -2.79
N SER A 262 -29.17 13.34 -3.76
CA SER A 262 -28.66 12.72 -4.98
C SER A 262 -27.20 13.09 -5.26
N GLY A 263 -26.48 12.24 -5.99
CA GLY A 263 -25.10 12.50 -6.41
C GLY A 263 -24.09 12.57 -5.25
N VAL A 264 -24.40 11.97 -4.10
CA VAL A 264 -23.46 11.88 -2.97
C VAL A 264 -22.71 10.57 -3.04
N ILE A 265 -21.39 10.66 -3.01
CA ILE A 265 -20.50 9.50 -2.97
C ILE A 265 -19.57 9.60 -1.77
N LYS A 266 -19.18 8.44 -1.24
CA LYS A 266 -18.34 8.32 -0.04
C LYS A 266 -17.36 7.16 -0.18
N LEU A 267 -16.14 7.36 0.33
CA LEU A 267 -15.21 6.27 0.58
C LEU A 267 -15.58 5.57 1.89
N GLN A 268 -15.88 4.28 1.80
CA GLN A 268 -16.17 3.46 2.97
C GLN A 268 -14.88 2.98 3.64
N PHE A 269 -13.93 2.52 2.82
CA PHE A 269 -12.62 2.10 3.28
C PHE A 269 -11.57 2.38 2.22
N VAL A 270 -10.33 2.53 2.68
CA VAL A 270 -9.14 2.66 1.85
C VAL A 270 -8.04 1.82 2.46
N HIS A 271 -7.63 0.78 1.76
CA HIS A 271 -6.60 -0.16 2.20
C HIS A 271 -5.45 -0.20 1.19
N HIS A 272 -4.23 -0.25 1.69
CA HIS A 272 -3.07 -0.60 0.88
C HIS A 272 -2.24 -1.65 1.60
N ILE A 273 -1.73 -2.62 0.86
CA ILE A 273 -0.94 -3.73 1.38
C ILE A 273 0.28 -3.96 0.50
N LYS A 274 1.24 -4.71 1.02
CA LYS A 274 2.28 -5.31 0.18
C LYS A 274 1.84 -6.71 -0.22
N ALA A 275 2.06 -7.10 -1.46
CA ALA A 275 1.67 -8.43 -1.94
C ALA A 275 2.34 -9.58 -1.17
N ASN A 276 3.52 -9.34 -0.57
CA ASN A 276 4.25 -10.33 0.24
C ASN A 276 3.81 -10.38 1.72
N GLU A 277 3.05 -9.39 2.19
CA GLU A 277 2.60 -9.26 3.58
C GLU A 277 1.09 -8.90 3.60
N PRO A 278 0.19 -9.78 3.10
CA PRO A 278 -1.22 -9.43 2.92
C PRO A 278 -1.97 -9.20 4.24
N GLU A 279 -1.48 -9.77 5.34
CA GLU A 279 -2.07 -9.61 6.68
C GLU A 279 -1.85 -8.20 7.26
N LYS A 280 -0.87 -7.46 6.74
CA LYS A 280 -0.51 -6.13 7.26
C LYS A 280 -1.21 -5.05 6.45
N LEU A 281 -2.39 -4.64 6.91
CA LEU A 281 -3.13 -3.52 6.36
C LEU A 281 -2.40 -2.18 6.60
N ASN A 282 -2.37 -1.35 5.56
CA ASN A 282 -1.84 0.02 5.55
C ASN A 282 -0.41 0.15 6.12
N PRO A 283 0.60 -0.56 5.57
CA PRO A 283 1.97 -0.43 6.06
C PRO A 283 2.53 0.95 5.73
N HIS A 284 3.21 1.58 6.70
CA HIS A 284 3.88 2.87 6.50
C HIS A 284 5.19 2.77 5.71
N LEU A 285 5.79 1.58 5.62
CA LEU A 285 7.11 1.37 5.04
C LEU A 285 7.06 0.38 3.89
N TYR A 286 7.39 0.85 2.70
CA TYR A 286 7.61 0.08 1.48
C TYR A 286 9.10 0.07 1.12
N ARG A 287 9.52 -0.90 0.30
CA ARG A 287 10.83 -0.90 -0.34
C ARG A 287 10.69 -0.54 -1.82
N ILE A 288 11.78 -0.06 -2.40
CA ILE A 288 11.87 0.05 -3.86
C ILE A 288 11.49 -1.28 -4.51
N LYS A 289 10.70 -1.22 -5.58
CA LYS A 289 10.25 -2.40 -6.36
C LYS A 289 9.37 -3.40 -5.59
N ASP A 290 8.90 -3.08 -4.38
CA ASP A 290 7.84 -3.89 -3.74
C ASP A 290 6.57 -3.86 -4.62
N GLN A 291 5.82 -4.97 -4.60
CA GLN A 291 4.48 -5.02 -5.18
C GLN A 291 3.49 -4.47 -4.17
N ALA A 292 2.82 -3.37 -4.50
CA ALA A 292 1.81 -2.71 -3.68
C ALA A 292 0.43 -2.93 -4.29
N ILE A 293 -0.54 -3.28 -3.45
CA ILE A 293 -1.94 -3.39 -3.82
C ILE A 293 -2.69 -2.30 -3.07
N TYR A 294 -3.41 -1.46 -3.79
CA TYR A 294 -4.27 -0.41 -3.24
C TYR A 294 -5.72 -0.75 -3.57
N THR A 295 -6.60 -0.70 -2.58
CA THR A 295 -7.99 -1.12 -2.65
C THR A 295 -8.88 -0.11 -1.94
N ILE A 296 -10.00 0.25 -2.56
CA ILE A 296 -10.98 1.19 -2.00
C ILE A 296 -12.39 0.64 -2.15
N GLY A 297 -13.27 1.03 -1.24
CA GLY A 297 -14.71 0.80 -1.34
C GLY A 297 -15.43 2.13 -1.53
N VAL A 298 -16.22 2.27 -2.60
CA VAL A 298 -16.98 3.49 -2.90
C VAL A 298 -18.48 3.20 -2.86
N SER A 299 -19.22 4.04 -2.14
CA SER A 299 -20.68 3.98 -2.05
C SER A 299 -21.30 5.26 -2.61
N GLU A 300 -22.51 5.13 -3.13
CA GLU A 300 -23.38 6.23 -3.57
C GLU A 300 -24.62 6.25 -2.66
N TYR A 301 -25.08 7.43 -2.27
CA TYR A 301 -26.31 7.59 -1.50
C TYR A 301 -27.51 7.71 -2.44
N LYS A 302 -28.50 6.84 -2.28
CA LYS A 302 -29.78 6.87 -3.01
C LYS A 302 -30.92 6.51 -2.09
N ASP A 303 -31.98 7.33 -2.11
CA ASP A 303 -33.25 7.07 -1.42
C ASP A 303 -33.09 6.66 0.06
N GLY A 304 -32.20 7.34 0.78
CA GLY A 304 -31.96 7.09 2.20
C GLY A 304 -30.98 5.95 2.51
N LYS A 305 -30.36 5.32 1.50
CA LYS A 305 -29.47 4.17 1.68
C LYS A 305 -28.18 4.29 0.87
N TRP A 306 -27.11 3.70 1.39
CA TRP A 306 -25.85 3.55 0.66
C TRP A 306 -25.92 2.34 -0.26
N VAL A 307 -25.59 2.55 -1.53
CA VAL A 307 -25.54 1.51 -2.56
C VAL A 307 -24.16 1.49 -3.23
N PRO A 308 -23.74 0.36 -3.82
CA PRO A 308 -22.44 0.26 -4.50
C PRO A 308 -22.33 1.24 -5.68
N PHE A 309 -21.26 2.05 -5.70
CA PHE A 309 -21.02 3.00 -6.79
C PHE A 309 -20.22 2.36 -7.93
N GLU A 310 -20.88 2.07 -9.05
CA GLU A 310 -20.24 1.53 -10.26
C GLU A 310 -19.93 2.61 -11.30
N VAL A 311 -18.66 2.71 -11.69
CA VAL A 311 -18.21 3.59 -12.77
C VAL A 311 -18.52 2.93 -14.11
N LYS A 312 -19.46 3.51 -14.87
CA LYS A 312 -19.90 2.98 -16.17
C LYS A 312 -19.08 3.47 -17.36
N ASN A 313 -18.46 4.65 -17.27
CA ASN A 313 -17.76 5.29 -18.38
C ASN A 313 -16.24 5.20 -18.19
N GLU A 314 -15.50 4.85 -19.24
CA GLU A 314 -14.03 4.77 -19.20
C GLU A 314 -13.38 6.13 -18.88
N GLY A 315 -13.99 7.25 -19.28
CA GLY A 315 -13.52 8.60 -18.98
C GLY A 315 -13.67 9.03 -17.51
N GLU A 316 -14.42 8.27 -16.71
CA GLU A 316 -14.70 8.56 -15.30
C GLU A 316 -14.07 7.52 -14.36
N GLN A 317 -13.10 6.75 -14.84
CA GLN A 317 -12.38 5.81 -13.99
C GLN A 317 -11.72 6.51 -12.80
N LEU A 318 -11.80 5.85 -11.65
CA LEU A 318 -11.08 6.26 -10.44
C LEU A 318 -9.58 6.05 -10.67
N GLN A 319 -8.79 7.06 -10.32
CA GLN A 319 -7.35 7.06 -10.56
C GLN A 319 -6.56 7.26 -9.28
N LEU A 320 -5.62 6.35 -9.03
CA LEU A 320 -4.63 6.50 -7.98
C LEU A 320 -3.41 7.23 -8.53
N SER A 321 -3.01 8.31 -7.85
CA SER A 321 -1.71 8.96 -8.06
C SER A 321 -0.74 8.53 -6.96
N PHE A 322 0.37 7.89 -7.32
CA PHE A 322 1.47 7.63 -6.41
C PHE A 322 2.57 8.66 -6.66
N LYS A 323 2.73 9.61 -5.74
CA LYS A 323 3.50 10.83 -5.99
C LYS A 323 4.39 11.27 -4.83
N MET A 324 5.43 12.03 -5.11
CA MET A 324 6.24 12.72 -4.10
C MET A 324 5.89 14.22 -4.11
N LEU A 325 6.57 15.01 -4.95
CA LEU A 325 6.12 16.35 -5.35
C LEU A 325 5.22 16.24 -6.58
N ASP A 326 5.74 15.59 -7.62
CA ASP A 326 5.02 15.30 -8.86
C ASP A 326 4.55 13.84 -8.93
N PRO A 327 3.47 13.55 -9.67
CA PRO A 327 2.97 12.19 -9.85
C PRO A 327 3.98 11.34 -10.62
N TYR A 328 4.57 10.36 -9.94
CA TYR A 328 5.45 9.37 -10.56
C TYR A 328 4.65 8.36 -11.37
N GLN A 329 3.51 7.93 -10.82
CA GLN A 329 2.60 7.00 -11.48
C GLN A 329 1.17 7.47 -11.28
N ARG A 330 0.38 7.41 -12.36
CA ARG A 330 -1.09 7.53 -12.33
C ARG A 330 -1.66 6.24 -12.87
N LEU A 331 -2.53 5.62 -12.08
CA LEU A 331 -3.00 4.27 -12.34
C LEU A 331 -4.52 4.23 -12.24
N ASN A 332 -5.18 3.65 -13.24
CA ASN A 332 -6.62 3.45 -13.20
C ASN A 332 -6.94 2.27 -12.27
N LEU A 333 -7.95 2.44 -11.41
CA LEU A 333 -8.43 1.38 -10.56
C LEU A 333 -9.36 0.46 -11.35
N SER A 334 -9.15 -0.84 -11.19
CA SER A 334 -9.97 -1.89 -11.78
C SER A 334 -11.14 -2.26 -10.86
N PRO A 335 -12.35 -2.50 -11.39
CA PRO A 335 -13.49 -2.95 -10.61
C PRO A 335 -13.28 -4.39 -10.11
N LEU A 336 -13.64 -4.67 -8.85
CA LEU A 336 -13.72 -6.03 -8.29
C LEU A 336 -15.16 -6.52 -8.16
N GLY A 337 -16.07 -5.64 -7.73
CA GLY A 337 -17.48 -5.96 -7.53
C GLY A 337 -18.04 -5.38 -6.23
N PRO A 338 -19.33 -5.62 -5.96
CA PRO A 338 -19.98 -5.15 -4.74
C PRO A 338 -19.47 -5.90 -3.50
N VAL A 339 -19.24 -5.16 -2.43
CA VAL A 339 -18.75 -5.64 -1.13
C VAL A 339 -19.52 -4.96 -0.01
N SER A 340 -19.46 -5.54 1.19
CA SER A 340 -19.93 -4.86 2.40
C SER A 340 -18.84 -3.96 2.96
N ALA A 341 -19.20 -2.73 3.32
CA ALA A 341 -18.33 -1.78 4.02
C ALA A 341 -18.04 -2.20 5.46
N THR A 342 -18.97 -2.93 6.08
CA THR A 342 -18.87 -3.32 7.49
C THR A 342 -18.56 -4.81 7.63
N GLU A 343 -17.63 -5.11 8.53
CA GLU A 343 -17.29 -6.50 8.84
C GLU A 343 -18.51 -7.21 9.43
N ASN A 344 -18.88 -8.36 8.85
CA ASN A 344 -20.02 -9.21 9.22
C ASN A 344 -21.42 -8.73 8.82
N SER A 345 -21.54 -7.70 7.98
CA SER A 345 -22.82 -7.38 7.33
C SER A 345 -22.95 -8.12 5.99
N ASN A 346 -24.17 -8.55 5.68
CA ASN A 346 -24.52 -9.10 4.37
C ASN A 346 -25.00 -8.02 3.39
N GLU A 347 -25.08 -6.76 3.84
CA GLU A 347 -25.49 -5.65 2.98
C GLU A 347 -24.32 -5.24 2.08
N LEU A 348 -24.54 -5.37 0.77
CA LEU A 348 -23.62 -4.92 -0.27
C LEU A 348 -23.87 -3.43 -0.51
N ASP A 349 -23.20 -2.59 0.26
CA ASP A 349 -23.36 -1.14 0.28
C ASP A 349 -22.21 -0.39 -0.40
N ALA A 350 -21.12 -1.08 -0.77
CA ALA A 350 -19.95 -0.49 -1.42
C ALA A 350 -19.53 -1.25 -2.67
N TYR A 351 -18.88 -0.58 -3.62
CA TYR A 351 -18.23 -1.20 -4.76
C TYR A 351 -16.72 -1.15 -4.58
N ALA A 352 -16.05 -2.29 -4.62
CA ALA A 352 -14.61 -2.38 -4.45
C ALA A 352 -13.87 -2.14 -5.76
N TYR A 353 -12.84 -1.30 -5.69
CA TYR A 353 -11.89 -1.05 -6.76
C TYR A 353 -10.47 -1.29 -6.27
N PHE A 354 -9.59 -1.74 -7.16
CA PHE A 354 -8.20 -1.98 -6.78
C PHE A 354 -7.21 -1.70 -7.90
N VAL A 355 -5.95 -1.54 -7.53
CA VAL A 355 -4.82 -1.59 -8.45
C VAL A 355 -3.65 -2.29 -7.79
N ASN A 356 -2.96 -3.11 -8.57
CA ASN A 356 -1.68 -3.70 -8.21
C ASN A 356 -0.59 -3.06 -9.04
N PHE A 357 0.46 -2.57 -8.40
CA PHE A 357 1.57 -1.92 -9.09
C PHE A 357 2.90 -2.10 -8.37
N THR A 358 3.99 -1.85 -9.09
CA THR A 358 5.34 -1.90 -8.54
C THR A 358 5.77 -0.52 -8.08
N VAL A 359 6.19 -0.42 -6.81
CA VAL A 359 6.74 0.81 -6.24
C VAL A 359 7.98 1.24 -7.04
N PRO A 360 8.12 2.54 -7.39
CA PRO A 360 9.25 3.05 -8.17
C PRO A 360 10.63 2.75 -7.57
N ASP A 361 11.67 2.87 -8.40
CA ASP A 361 13.08 2.67 -7.99
C ASP A 361 13.69 3.89 -7.28
N HIS A 362 12.85 4.79 -6.77
CA HIS A 362 13.26 5.98 -6.04
C HIS A 362 12.77 5.88 -4.59
N HIS A 363 13.64 6.22 -3.64
CA HIS A 363 13.32 6.19 -2.22
C HIS A 363 12.93 7.59 -1.72
N GLY A 364 12.16 7.65 -0.63
CA GLY A 364 11.67 8.91 -0.07
C GLY A 364 10.25 8.79 0.46
N MET A 365 9.62 9.94 0.69
CA MET A 365 8.23 10.03 1.13
C MET A 365 7.32 10.10 -0.10
N PHE A 366 6.45 9.12 -0.24
CA PHE A 366 5.43 9.08 -1.29
C PHE A 366 4.05 9.24 -0.67
N THR A 367 3.11 9.68 -1.49
CA THR A 367 1.70 9.84 -1.13
C THR A 367 0.87 9.05 -2.11
N PHE A 368 0.04 8.15 -1.59
CA PHE A 368 -1.14 7.67 -2.29
C PHE A 368 -2.17 8.79 -2.28
N GLU A 369 -2.50 9.33 -3.44
CA GLU A 369 -3.52 10.37 -3.59
C GLU A 369 -4.62 9.87 -4.53
N LEU A 370 -5.84 9.85 -4.03
CA LEU A 370 -7.05 9.63 -4.80
C LEU A 370 -7.83 10.95 -4.83
N ASP A 371 -7.82 11.64 -5.96
CA ASP A 371 -8.58 12.88 -6.19
C ASP A 371 -9.63 12.61 -7.27
N TYR A 372 -10.89 12.45 -6.84
CA TYR A 372 -12.02 12.18 -7.73
C TYR A 372 -13.04 13.30 -7.64
N LYS A 373 -12.97 14.19 -8.63
CA LYS A 373 -13.88 15.31 -8.84
C LYS A 373 -14.58 15.14 -10.18
N ARG A 374 -15.91 15.02 -10.15
CA ARG A 374 -16.75 14.89 -11.35
C ARG A 374 -17.98 15.77 -11.19
N ASN A 375 -18.49 16.27 -12.31
CA ASN A 375 -19.66 17.13 -12.34
C ASN A 375 -20.87 16.39 -11.75
N GLY A 376 -21.62 17.05 -10.86
CA GLY A 376 -22.78 16.49 -10.17
C GLY A 376 -22.50 15.46 -9.08
N LEU A 377 -21.24 15.07 -8.82
CA LEU A 377 -20.87 14.11 -7.76
C LEU A 377 -20.10 14.79 -6.62
N SER A 378 -20.29 14.33 -5.39
CA SER A 378 -19.45 14.74 -4.26
C SER A 378 -17.98 14.49 -4.53
N TYR A 379 -17.13 15.43 -4.11
CA TYR A 379 -15.68 15.32 -4.27
C TYR A 379 -15.12 14.35 -3.25
N ILE A 380 -14.31 13.41 -3.74
CA ILE A 380 -13.55 12.47 -2.93
C ILE A 380 -12.08 12.87 -3.01
N LEU A 381 -11.49 13.11 -1.85
CA LEU A 381 -10.05 13.36 -1.71
C LEU A 381 -9.51 12.52 -0.56
N ASP A 382 -8.67 11.53 -0.87
CA ASP A 382 -7.92 10.75 0.12
C ASP A 382 -6.42 10.88 -0.13
N LYS A 383 -5.65 11.05 0.96
CA LYS A 383 -4.20 11.19 0.91
C LYS A 383 -3.55 10.37 2.03
N LYS A 384 -2.70 9.41 1.65
CA LYS A 384 -1.93 8.60 2.60
C LYS A 384 -0.44 8.65 2.30
N VAL A 385 0.33 9.18 3.24
CA VAL A 385 1.77 9.30 3.13
C VAL A 385 2.45 8.03 3.62
N VAL A 386 3.37 7.50 2.81
CA VAL A 386 4.17 6.32 3.11
C VAL A 386 5.65 6.57 2.80
N THR A 387 6.52 5.82 3.46
CA THR A 387 7.96 5.88 3.24
C THR A 387 8.37 4.72 2.33
N VAL A 388 9.08 5.03 1.25
CA VAL A 388 9.76 4.04 0.40
C VAL A 388 11.24 4.06 0.75
N ARG A 389 11.78 2.97 1.28
CA ARG A 389 13.21 2.82 1.59
C ARG A 389 13.96 2.09 0.48
N HIS A 390 15.26 2.30 0.43
CA HIS A 390 16.16 1.44 -0.35
C HIS A 390 16.21 0.02 0.23
N LEU A 391 16.74 -0.92 -0.56
CA LEU A 391 17.05 -2.27 -0.08
C LEU A 391 18.07 -2.19 1.05
N ALA A 392 17.86 -3.00 2.08
CA ALA A 392 18.83 -3.19 3.14
C ALA A 392 19.99 -4.07 2.62
N ASN A 393 21.16 -3.98 3.27
CA ASN A 393 22.36 -4.70 2.84
C ASN A 393 22.15 -6.23 2.78
N ASP A 394 21.24 -6.74 3.60
CA ASP A 394 20.92 -8.16 3.68
C ASP A 394 19.92 -8.66 2.63
N GLU A 395 19.22 -7.74 1.96
CA GLU A 395 18.17 -8.00 0.96
C GLU A 395 18.69 -8.08 -0.48
N PHE A 396 19.94 -7.69 -0.74
CA PHE A 396 20.54 -7.84 -2.06
C PHE A 396 20.65 -9.31 -2.48
N LYS A 397 20.49 -9.56 -3.79
CA LYS A 397 20.79 -10.87 -4.39
C LYS A 397 22.21 -11.27 -4.00
N ARG A 398 22.34 -12.49 -3.52
CA ARG A 398 23.62 -12.98 -3.01
C ARG A 398 24.42 -13.61 -4.13
N SER A 399 25.72 -13.77 -3.92
CA SER A 399 26.65 -14.23 -4.94
C SER A 399 26.23 -15.60 -5.54
N TRP A 400 25.72 -16.54 -4.77
CA TRP A 400 25.24 -17.81 -5.35
C TRP A 400 24.02 -17.65 -6.29
N ASP A 401 23.23 -16.58 -6.18
CA ASP A 401 22.12 -16.29 -7.09
C ASP A 401 22.58 -15.55 -8.37
N ILE A 402 23.81 -15.04 -8.37
CA ILE A 402 24.41 -14.29 -9.48
C ILE A 402 25.41 -15.20 -10.19
N SER A 403 25.00 -15.78 -11.32
CA SER A 403 25.81 -16.73 -12.12
C SER A 403 27.21 -16.20 -12.46
N ASN A 404 27.33 -14.91 -12.78
CA ASN A 404 28.64 -14.27 -13.05
C ASN A 404 29.60 -14.34 -11.86
N SER A 405 29.11 -14.51 -10.64
CA SER A 405 29.96 -14.53 -9.46
C SER A 405 30.45 -15.93 -9.05
N TRP A 406 29.95 -16.98 -9.70
CA TRP A 406 30.36 -18.36 -9.41
C TRP A 406 31.84 -18.60 -9.68
N LEU A 407 32.42 -17.92 -10.68
CA LEU A 407 33.86 -17.97 -10.97
C LEU A 407 34.70 -17.51 -9.77
N TYR A 408 34.28 -16.43 -9.08
CA TYR A 408 34.98 -15.92 -7.90
C TYR A 408 34.79 -16.82 -6.66
N ILE A 409 33.62 -17.44 -6.51
CA ILE A 409 33.38 -18.40 -5.42
C ILE A 409 34.25 -19.65 -5.61
N ALA A 410 34.35 -20.16 -6.84
CA ALA A 410 35.16 -21.32 -7.17
C ALA A 410 36.66 -21.05 -6.99
N SER A 411 37.16 -19.88 -7.41
CA SER A 411 38.57 -19.52 -7.24
C SER A 411 38.98 -19.36 -5.78
N THR A 412 38.07 -18.87 -4.93
CA THR A 412 38.28 -18.74 -3.48
C THR A 412 38.41 -20.12 -2.82
N LYS A 413 37.58 -21.09 -3.24
CA LYS A 413 37.59 -22.46 -2.68
C LYS A 413 38.77 -23.33 -3.12
N SER A 414 39.52 -22.94 -4.15
CA SER A 414 40.69 -23.71 -4.64
C SER A 414 41.95 -23.54 -3.78
N HIS A 415 41.90 -22.77 -2.70
CA HIS A 415 43.08 -22.36 -1.94
C HIS A 415 42.95 -22.77 -0.46
N SER A 416 43.26 -24.05 -0.17
CA SER A 416 43.50 -24.75 1.13
C SER A 416 42.33 -24.94 2.12
N LEU A 417 42.06 -26.21 2.51
CA LEU A 417 40.98 -26.61 3.44
C LEU A 417 41.54 -27.45 4.61
N THR A 418 41.53 -26.94 5.83
CA THR A 418 41.92 -27.68 7.06
C THR A 418 40.71 -28.39 7.68
N ALA A 419 40.87 -29.53 8.36
CA ALA A 419 39.77 -30.30 8.96
C ALA A 419 39.93 -30.53 10.48
N ARG A 420 38.87 -30.27 11.26
CA ARG A 420 38.71 -30.64 12.68
C ARG A 420 37.54 -31.63 12.78
N VAL A 421 37.58 -32.60 13.70
CA VAL A 421 36.52 -33.61 13.83
C VAL A 421 36.05 -33.73 15.28
N ASN A 422 34.74 -33.71 15.48
CA ASN A 422 34.05 -33.97 16.75
C ASN A 422 33.31 -35.31 16.66
N ILE A 423 33.65 -36.28 17.51
CA ILE A 423 33.01 -37.61 17.58
C ILE A 423 32.35 -37.76 18.96
N GLY A 424 31.05 -37.47 19.07
CA GLY A 424 30.32 -37.56 20.35
C GLY A 424 30.05 -39.01 20.79
N SER A 425 30.08 -39.24 22.11
CA SER A 425 29.54 -40.43 22.78
C SER A 425 28.31 -40.00 23.61
N ASP A 426 27.16 -40.63 23.37
CA ASP A 426 25.95 -40.42 24.15
C ASP A 426 26.11 -41.04 25.55
N ASP A 427 26.04 -40.23 26.60
CA ASP A 427 25.61 -40.69 27.93
C ASP A 427 24.28 -40.01 28.24
N THR A 428 23.24 -40.84 28.33
CA THR A 428 21.85 -40.47 28.60
C THR A 428 21.58 -40.34 30.10
N SER A 429 21.02 -39.22 30.54
CA SER A 429 20.11 -39.20 31.69
C SER A 429 19.07 -38.07 31.58
N HIS A 430 17.85 -38.49 31.23
CA HIS A 430 16.52 -37.96 31.53
C HIS A 430 16.32 -36.48 31.90
N ASP A 431 15.47 -35.79 31.13
CA ASP A 431 14.12 -35.54 31.63
C ASP A 431 13.08 -35.26 30.53
N ASN A 432 11.91 -35.88 30.73
CA ASN A 432 10.76 -35.96 29.84
C ASN A 432 9.89 -34.69 29.90
N ASN A 433 9.41 -34.18 28.76
CA ASN A 433 8.00 -34.35 28.37
C ASN A 433 7.55 -33.59 27.09
N ALA A 434 6.72 -34.32 26.33
CA ALA A 434 5.57 -33.90 25.53
C ALA A 434 5.76 -33.21 24.16
N ASN A 435 5.88 -34.08 23.14
CA ASN A 435 5.02 -34.20 21.95
C ASN A 435 4.44 -32.95 21.27
N THR A 436 4.86 -32.74 20.01
CA THR A 436 3.91 -32.67 18.89
C THR A 436 4.62 -33.07 17.59
N GLU A 437 4.05 -34.03 16.87
CA GLU A 437 4.56 -34.62 15.64
C GLU A 437 4.51 -33.64 14.46
N SER A 438 5.58 -33.57 13.65
CA SER A 438 5.46 -33.24 12.24
C SER A 438 6.52 -34.01 11.44
N ASN A 439 6.05 -34.85 10.52
CA ASN A 439 6.78 -35.63 9.54
C ASN A 439 8.04 -34.93 8.98
N THR A 440 9.21 -35.52 9.22
CA THR A 440 10.41 -35.19 8.45
C THR A 440 10.84 -36.43 7.66
N GLN A 441 10.64 -36.36 6.34
CA GLN A 441 11.14 -37.36 5.39
C GLN A 441 12.66 -37.52 5.52
N GLU A 442 13.12 -38.77 5.65
CA GLU A 442 14.51 -39.18 5.47
C GLU A 442 15.03 -38.70 4.10
N ARG A 443 16.16 -37.99 4.07
CA ARG A 443 16.85 -37.64 2.82
C ARG A 443 18.36 -37.89 2.91
N SER A 444 18.85 -38.58 1.88
CA SER A 444 20.20 -39.13 1.68
C SER A 444 21.30 -38.06 1.58
N THR A 445 22.52 -38.47 1.97
CA THR A 445 23.80 -37.74 2.03
C THR A 445 24.14 -36.94 0.77
N THR A 446 23.60 -37.29 -0.40
CA THR A 446 23.85 -36.60 -1.67
C THR A 446 23.13 -35.24 -1.77
N SER A 447 22.05 -35.00 -1.02
CA SER A 447 21.26 -33.75 -1.15
C SER A 447 21.80 -32.57 -0.34
N ILE A 448 22.78 -32.77 0.55
CA ILE A 448 23.26 -31.75 1.50
C ILE A 448 24.26 -30.77 0.85
N LEU A 449 24.87 -31.11 -0.29
CA LEU A 449 25.82 -30.24 -0.98
C LEU A 449 25.17 -29.04 -1.71
N LYS A 450 23.83 -28.97 -1.79
CA LYS A 450 23.11 -27.86 -2.44
C LYS A 450 22.56 -26.78 -1.49
N SER A 451 22.68 -26.94 -0.16
CA SER A 451 22.08 -25.97 0.77
C SER A 451 22.90 -25.73 2.02
N LYS A 452 23.89 -24.83 1.92
CA LYS A 452 24.21 -23.84 2.96
C LYS A 452 25.16 -22.76 2.40
N ARG A 453 24.55 -21.60 2.15
CA ARG A 453 25.10 -20.23 2.26
C ARG A 453 26.55 -20.15 2.78
N ILE A 454 27.48 -19.70 1.93
CA ILE A 454 28.77 -19.13 2.36
C ILE A 454 28.72 -17.65 1.95
N LEU A 455 28.72 -16.74 2.92
CA LEU A 455 28.89 -15.31 2.67
C LEU A 455 30.39 -15.00 2.48
N PRO A 456 30.79 -14.16 1.51
CA PRO A 456 32.18 -13.76 1.38
C PRO A 456 32.46 -12.60 2.36
N THR A 457 33.44 -12.75 3.23
CA THR A 457 34.18 -11.62 3.80
C THR A 457 35.48 -12.10 4.43
N VAL A 458 36.46 -11.20 4.47
CA VAL A 458 37.81 -11.39 4.97
C VAL A 458 37.79 -12.01 6.38
N GLY A 459 38.02 -13.32 6.49
CA GLY A 459 38.00 -14.04 7.76
C GLY A 459 37.40 -15.44 7.63
N GLN A 460 38.27 -16.46 7.65
CA GLN A 460 38.03 -17.86 8.05
C GLN A 460 36.60 -18.43 7.85
N ASN A 461 36.37 -19.19 6.78
CA ASN A 461 35.12 -19.95 6.63
C ASN A 461 35.21 -21.26 7.42
N THR A 462 34.18 -21.56 8.22
CA THR A 462 34.06 -22.81 8.97
C THR A 462 32.78 -23.55 8.60
N THR A 463 32.84 -24.83 8.24
CA THR A 463 31.66 -25.66 7.91
C THR A 463 31.67 -26.97 8.70
N THR A 464 30.53 -27.40 9.23
CA THR A 464 30.41 -28.73 9.86
C THR A 464 29.59 -29.68 8.97
N ILE A 465 30.13 -30.86 8.69
CA ILE A 465 29.54 -31.91 7.86
C ILE A 465 29.32 -33.14 8.74
N LYS A 466 28.10 -33.68 8.75
CA LYS A 466 27.83 -35.01 9.31
C LYS A 466 28.35 -36.06 8.34
N PHE A 467 29.28 -36.89 8.79
CA PHE A 467 29.83 -37.96 7.98
C PHE A 467 28.99 -39.23 8.10
N GLU A 468 28.67 -39.84 6.97
CA GLU A 468 28.03 -41.15 6.88
C GLU A 468 28.92 -42.07 6.04
N ALA A 469 29.22 -43.27 6.56
CA ALA A 469 30.03 -44.26 5.85
C ALA A 469 29.32 -44.75 4.56
N SER A 470 30.08 -44.99 3.49
CA SER A 470 29.56 -45.55 2.24
C SER A 470 28.88 -46.90 2.41
N ASP A 471 29.48 -47.77 3.19
CA ASP A 471 29.06 -49.15 3.37
C ASP A 471 28.55 -49.38 4.80
N LYS A 472 27.22 -49.39 4.95
CA LYS A 472 26.54 -49.62 6.24
C LYS A 472 26.61 -51.08 6.70
N SER A 473 27.09 -52.00 5.86
CA SER A 473 27.18 -53.44 6.15
C SER A 473 28.54 -53.89 6.69
N SER A 474 29.56 -53.02 6.59
CA SER A 474 30.89 -53.29 7.13
C SER A 474 30.89 -53.38 8.67
N PRO A 475 31.63 -54.32 9.29
CA PRO A 475 31.76 -54.40 10.75
C PRO A 475 32.37 -53.12 11.38
N PHE A 476 33.05 -52.29 10.58
CA PHE A 476 33.55 -50.97 11.00
C PHE A 476 32.49 -49.86 10.94
N ALA A 477 31.32 -50.08 10.33
CA ALA A 477 30.24 -49.09 10.20
C ALA A 477 29.72 -48.57 11.56
N SER A 478 29.84 -49.37 12.61
CA SER A 478 29.51 -48.98 13.99
C SER A 478 30.43 -47.89 14.55
N GLN A 479 31.70 -47.86 14.11
CA GLN A 479 32.70 -46.87 14.54
C GLN A 479 32.52 -45.50 13.86
N PHE A 480 31.81 -45.46 12.73
CA PHE A 480 31.52 -44.24 11.96
C PHE A 480 30.21 -43.54 12.37
N LYS A 481 29.55 -43.97 13.45
CA LYS A 481 28.31 -43.36 13.93
C LYS A 481 28.60 -42.00 14.59
N ASN A 482 27.76 -41.00 14.28
CA ASN A 482 27.76 -39.66 14.91
C ASN A 482 29.06 -38.84 14.77
N ILE A 483 29.72 -38.91 13.61
CA ILE A 483 30.93 -38.12 13.31
C ILE A 483 30.57 -36.77 12.68
N ASN A 484 30.99 -35.68 13.31
CA ASN A 484 30.87 -34.32 12.80
C ASN A 484 32.24 -33.77 12.38
N LEU A 485 32.44 -33.54 11.08
CA LEU A 485 33.66 -32.97 10.52
C LEU A 485 33.51 -31.45 10.38
N LYS A 486 34.24 -30.67 11.18
CA LYS A 486 34.32 -29.22 11.13
C LYS A 486 35.54 -28.77 10.30
N PHE A 487 35.33 -28.33 9.07
CA PHE A 487 36.37 -27.80 8.19
C PHE A 487 36.62 -26.31 8.43
N TRP A 488 37.88 -25.91 8.33
CA TRP A 488 38.39 -24.54 8.34
C TRP A 488 39.07 -24.25 7.00
N ASP A 489 38.44 -23.44 6.18
CA ASP A 489 39.00 -22.99 4.91
C ASP A 489 40.05 -21.90 5.16
N LEU A 490 41.30 -22.16 4.76
CA LEU A 490 42.45 -21.29 5.00
C LEU A 490 42.99 -20.80 3.67
N GLY A 491 42.88 -19.49 3.39
CA GLY A 491 43.36 -18.93 2.12
C GLY A 491 44.81 -19.34 1.77
N GLY A 492 44.97 -19.93 0.59
CA GLY A 492 46.24 -20.43 0.03
C GLY A 492 47.15 -19.42 -0.68
N GLN A 493 46.78 -18.14 -0.69
CA GLN A 493 47.65 -17.06 -1.17
C GLN A 493 48.88 -16.95 -0.25
N ARG A 494 50.09 -16.77 -0.81
CA ARG A 494 51.35 -16.69 -0.03
C ARG A 494 51.29 -15.70 1.15
N SER A 495 50.63 -14.55 0.96
CA SER A 495 50.45 -13.52 2.00
C SER A 495 49.60 -13.96 3.21
N LEU A 496 48.78 -15.00 3.08
CA LEU A 496 47.88 -15.51 4.12
C LEU A 496 48.45 -16.74 4.85
N ARG A 497 49.52 -17.36 4.33
CA ARG A 497 50.13 -18.57 4.90
C ARG A 497 50.74 -18.35 6.28
N ASN A 498 51.17 -17.13 6.58
CA ASN A 498 51.67 -16.74 7.90
C ASN A 498 50.65 -16.94 9.05
N MET A 499 49.36 -17.08 8.74
CA MET A 499 48.32 -17.34 9.73
C MET A 499 48.00 -18.83 9.91
N TRP A 500 48.50 -19.73 9.04
CA TRP A 500 48.14 -21.15 9.07
C TRP A 500 48.54 -21.84 10.38
N SER A 501 49.73 -21.52 10.91
CA SER A 501 50.25 -22.06 12.17
C SER A 501 49.35 -21.83 13.39
N ARG A 502 48.51 -20.79 13.36
CA ARG A 502 47.52 -20.53 14.42
C ARG A 502 46.42 -21.59 14.50
N TYR A 503 46.16 -22.31 13.40
CA TYR A 503 45.09 -23.31 13.30
C TYR A 503 45.59 -24.74 13.53
N TYR A 504 46.90 -24.99 13.40
CA TYR A 504 47.49 -26.31 13.53
C TYR A 504 47.33 -26.91 14.93
N LYS A 505 47.43 -26.10 15.99
CA LYS A 505 47.25 -26.55 17.38
C LYS A 505 45.92 -27.28 17.60
N GLN A 506 44.84 -26.82 16.95
CA GLN A 506 43.49 -27.35 17.15
C GLN A 506 43.00 -28.25 16.00
N CYS A 507 43.80 -28.46 14.96
CA CYS A 507 43.44 -29.35 13.86
C CYS A 507 43.68 -30.82 14.24
N HIS A 508 42.85 -31.70 13.69
CA HIS A 508 42.99 -33.15 13.89
C HIS A 508 43.39 -33.85 12.59
N GLY A 509 43.24 -33.18 11.44
CA GLY A 509 43.65 -33.63 10.11
C GLY A 509 43.89 -32.44 9.18
N ILE A 510 44.71 -32.61 8.15
CA ILE A 510 44.97 -31.61 7.12
C ILE A 510 44.52 -32.16 5.77
N ILE A 511 43.81 -31.34 4.97
CA ILE A 511 43.53 -31.65 3.58
C ILE A 511 44.26 -30.64 2.70
N PHE A 512 45.25 -31.11 1.95
CA PHE A 512 46.01 -30.28 1.03
C PHE A 512 45.57 -30.57 -0.41
N ILE A 513 45.07 -29.56 -1.11
CA ILE A 513 44.53 -29.72 -2.47
C ILE A 513 45.54 -29.17 -3.47
N ILE A 514 45.93 -30.00 -4.42
CA ILE A 514 46.86 -29.66 -5.51
C ILE A 514 46.08 -29.56 -6.81
N ASP A 515 46.38 -28.55 -7.61
CA ASP A 515 45.89 -28.45 -8.98
C ASP A 515 46.73 -29.32 -9.90
N SER A 516 46.23 -30.49 -10.32
CA SER A 516 47.02 -31.46 -11.10
C SER A 516 47.37 -30.98 -12.51
N THR A 517 46.84 -29.85 -12.96
CA THR A 517 47.13 -29.26 -14.27
C THR A 517 48.22 -28.19 -14.24
N ASP A 518 48.64 -27.76 -13.05
CA ASP A 518 49.56 -26.64 -12.87
C ASP A 518 50.94 -27.11 -12.41
N THR A 519 51.71 -27.63 -13.36
CA THR A 519 53.04 -28.20 -13.10
C THR A 519 54.06 -27.17 -12.62
N GLU A 520 53.89 -25.89 -12.98
CA GLU A 520 54.81 -24.82 -12.58
C GLU A 520 54.76 -24.56 -11.06
N ARG A 521 53.58 -24.74 -10.45
CA ARG A 521 53.39 -24.57 -9.00
C ARG A 521 53.73 -25.80 -8.17
N PHE A 522 54.11 -26.92 -8.76
CA PHE A 522 54.44 -28.14 -8.00
C PHE A 522 55.61 -27.97 -7.05
N GLN A 523 56.63 -27.20 -7.44
CA GLN A 523 57.76 -26.89 -6.57
C GLN A 523 57.32 -26.07 -5.35
N GLU A 524 56.43 -25.09 -5.55
CA GLU A 524 55.85 -24.32 -4.45
C GLU A 524 54.96 -25.19 -3.55
N CYS A 525 54.14 -26.08 -4.12
CA CYS A 525 53.34 -27.03 -3.36
C CYS A 525 54.20 -27.96 -2.51
N TYR A 526 55.35 -28.41 -3.05
CA TYR A 526 56.33 -29.22 -2.32
C TYR A 526 56.91 -28.45 -1.14
N GLU A 527 57.48 -27.27 -1.37
CA GLU A 527 58.06 -26.43 -0.32
C GLU A 527 57.04 -26.11 0.78
N THR A 528 55.81 -25.79 0.39
CA THR A 528 54.71 -25.52 1.32
C THR A 528 54.30 -26.74 2.13
N LEU A 529 54.23 -27.93 1.51
CA LEU A 529 53.92 -29.17 2.21
C LEU A 529 55.02 -29.56 3.19
N ILE A 530 56.28 -29.33 2.84
CA ILE A 530 57.43 -29.52 3.73
C ILE A 530 57.36 -28.55 4.92
N GLU A 531 57.03 -27.28 4.69
CA GLU A 531 56.82 -26.30 5.77
C GLU A 531 55.68 -26.72 6.71
N ILE A 532 54.54 -27.19 6.17
CA ILE A 532 53.43 -27.72 6.98
C ILE A 532 53.89 -28.95 7.77
N ALA A 533 54.63 -29.85 7.12
CA ALA A 533 55.07 -31.11 7.69
C ALA A 533 56.09 -30.95 8.84
N HIS A 534 56.95 -29.94 8.77
CA HIS A 534 57.97 -29.67 9.77
C HIS A 534 57.55 -28.62 10.81
N ASP A 535 56.28 -28.20 10.82
CA ASP A 535 55.80 -27.25 11.83
C ASP A 535 55.65 -27.94 13.19
N ASP A 536 56.46 -27.59 14.19
CA ASP A 536 56.39 -28.23 15.51
C ASP A 536 55.07 -27.96 16.26
N SER A 537 54.22 -27.02 15.81
CA SER A 537 53.01 -26.61 16.54
C SER A 537 51.88 -27.63 16.57
N TRP A 538 51.94 -28.69 15.76
CA TRP A 538 51.00 -29.83 15.80
C TRP A 538 51.63 -31.11 16.35
N LEU A 539 52.95 -31.13 16.60
CA LEU A 539 53.65 -32.18 17.34
C LEU A 539 53.36 -32.01 18.83
N ILE A 540 52.75 -33.03 19.44
CA ILE A 540 52.41 -32.99 20.88
C ILE A 540 53.59 -33.54 21.67
N SER A 541 54.26 -32.69 22.45
CA SER A 541 55.03 -33.12 23.63
C SER A 541 54.05 -33.36 24.78
N GLY A 542 53.85 -34.60 25.19
CA GLY A 542 52.96 -34.94 26.30
C GLY A 542 53.54 -34.50 27.65
N ASP A 543 52.74 -33.78 28.44
CA ASP A 543 52.98 -33.66 29.89
C ASP A 543 52.44 -34.93 30.59
N ASN A 544 53.35 -35.63 31.29
CA ASN A 544 53.15 -36.63 32.36
C ASN A 544 52.80 -38.11 32.01
N ASP A 545 53.78 -38.98 32.29
CA ASP A 545 53.73 -40.31 32.91
C ASP A 545 52.50 -41.23 32.68
N ALA A 546 52.50 -41.97 31.57
CA ALA A 546 51.91 -43.32 31.49
C ALA A 546 52.46 -44.08 30.27
N GLU A 547 52.83 -45.34 30.50
CA GLU A 547 53.54 -46.25 29.59
C GLU A 547 52.86 -46.48 28.22
N GLN A 548 53.65 -46.20 27.17
CA GLN A 548 54.01 -47.15 26.12
C GLN A 548 52.91 -47.67 25.17
N THR A 549 52.70 -46.93 24.07
CA THR A 549 52.78 -47.55 22.72
C THR A 549 53.59 -46.61 21.83
N ILE A 550 54.77 -47.10 21.45
CA ILE A 550 55.91 -46.34 20.92
C ILE A 550 55.81 -46.24 19.39
N GLY A 551 55.76 -45.01 18.87
CA GLY A 551 56.38 -44.64 17.58
C GLY A 551 57.80 -44.12 17.86
N ILE A 552 58.72 -44.30 16.91
CA ILE A 552 60.18 -44.38 17.11
C ILE A 552 60.84 -43.03 17.52
N ASP A 553 60.05 -41.97 17.65
CA ASP A 553 60.50 -40.59 17.88
C ASP A 553 59.54 -39.75 18.75
N GLY A 554 58.57 -40.38 19.43
CA GLY A 554 57.83 -39.72 20.53
C GLY A 554 56.89 -38.58 20.13
N THR A 555 56.52 -38.44 18.86
CA THR A 555 55.66 -37.37 18.36
C THR A 555 54.32 -37.90 17.80
N VAL A 556 53.19 -37.35 18.26
CA VAL A 556 51.86 -37.65 17.70
C VAL A 556 51.67 -36.86 16.40
N ASN A 557 51.41 -37.57 15.30
CA ASN A 557 51.35 -37.02 13.95
C ASN A 557 49.89 -36.86 13.46
N VAL A 558 49.48 -35.65 13.08
CA VAL A 558 48.19 -35.35 12.41
C VAL A 558 48.16 -35.91 10.97
N PRO A 559 47.12 -36.63 10.55
CA PRO A 559 47.05 -37.17 9.20
C PRO A 559 46.95 -36.06 8.13
N ILE A 560 47.71 -36.22 7.04
CA ILE A 560 47.74 -35.29 5.91
C ILE A 560 47.16 -35.97 4.67
N LEU A 561 45.95 -35.60 4.29
CA LEU A 561 45.31 -36.02 3.06
C LEU A 561 45.68 -35.06 1.92
N MET A 562 46.34 -35.56 0.89
CA MET A 562 46.66 -34.81 -0.31
C MET A 562 45.68 -35.20 -1.42
N LEU A 563 45.05 -34.19 -2.04
CA LEU A 563 44.08 -34.37 -3.12
C LEU A 563 44.62 -33.77 -4.40
N ALA A 564 44.89 -34.63 -5.39
CA ALA A 564 45.22 -34.22 -6.75
C ALA A 564 43.91 -33.88 -7.48
N ASN A 565 43.55 -32.59 -7.51
CA ASN A 565 42.31 -32.09 -8.11
C ASN A 565 42.43 -31.87 -9.62
N LYS A 566 41.29 -31.77 -10.30
CA LYS A 566 41.12 -31.62 -11.76
C LYS A 566 41.53 -32.83 -12.59
N GLN A 567 41.43 -34.03 -12.02
CA GLN A 567 41.72 -35.29 -12.72
C GLN A 567 40.71 -35.59 -13.86
N ASP A 568 39.67 -34.76 -14.02
CA ASP A 568 38.77 -34.74 -15.17
C ASP A 568 39.39 -34.14 -16.45
N LEU A 569 40.49 -33.39 -16.34
CA LEU A 569 41.11 -32.70 -17.46
C LEU A 569 42.20 -33.55 -18.14
N PRO A 570 42.30 -33.54 -19.48
CA PRO A 570 43.27 -34.37 -20.21
C PRO A 570 44.72 -33.96 -19.97
N GLN A 571 44.97 -32.71 -19.57
CA GLN A 571 46.29 -32.20 -19.19
C GLN A 571 46.64 -32.42 -17.71
N ALA A 572 45.78 -33.11 -16.94
CA ALA A 572 46.09 -33.44 -15.56
C ALA A 572 47.23 -34.45 -15.50
N VAL A 573 48.20 -34.17 -14.63
CA VAL A 573 49.28 -35.12 -14.35
C VAL A 573 48.69 -36.34 -13.65
N ASP A 574 49.03 -37.51 -14.17
CA ASP A 574 48.58 -38.78 -13.60
C ASP A 574 49.19 -39.01 -12.21
N LEU A 575 48.48 -39.78 -11.39
CA LEU A 575 48.89 -40.08 -10.02
C LEU A 575 50.25 -40.77 -9.91
N VAL A 576 50.65 -41.58 -10.89
CA VAL A 576 51.93 -42.31 -10.82
C VAL A 576 53.06 -41.31 -11.01
N SER A 577 52.94 -40.43 -12.01
CA SER A 577 53.88 -39.33 -12.25
C SER A 577 53.96 -38.36 -11.07
N LEU A 578 52.82 -38.01 -10.46
CA LEU A 578 52.81 -37.21 -9.23
C LEU A 578 53.57 -37.94 -8.10
N LYS A 579 53.25 -39.22 -7.86
CA LYS A 579 53.91 -40.05 -6.85
C LYS A 579 55.41 -40.17 -7.07
N THR A 580 55.87 -40.38 -8.29
CA THR A 580 57.29 -40.60 -8.60
C THR A 580 58.10 -39.32 -8.68
N GLY A 581 57.50 -38.20 -9.09
CA GLY A 581 58.21 -36.93 -9.27
C GLY A 581 58.26 -36.06 -8.01
N VAL A 582 57.11 -35.56 -7.58
CA VAL A 582 56.99 -34.54 -6.52
C VAL A 582 56.84 -35.19 -5.14
N PHE A 583 56.09 -36.29 -5.08
CA PHE A 583 55.66 -36.85 -3.80
C PHE A 583 56.55 -37.97 -3.27
N ILE A 584 57.46 -38.57 -4.05
CA ILE A 584 58.35 -39.63 -3.54
C ILE A 584 59.37 -39.06 -2.55
N LYS A 585 59.90 -37.86 -2.84
CA LYS A 585 60.79 -37.11 -1.93
C LYS A 585 60.06 -36.72 -0.66
N LEU A 586 58.80 -36.29 -0.81
CA LEU A 586 57.93 -35.93 0.28
C LEU A 586 57.65 -37.16 1.17
N VAL A 587 57.21 -38.28 0.60
CA VAL A 587 56.89 -39.51 1.33
C VAL A 587 58.13 -40.13 2.01
N SER A 588 59.33 -39.99 1.42
CA SER A 588 60.58 -40.42 2.06
C SER A 588 61.05 -39.52 3.19
N GLU A 589 60.74 -38.22 3.17
CA GLU A 589 61.03 -37.30 4.29
C GLU A 589 59.94 -37.37 5.38
N LEU A 590 58.71 -37.71 4.97
CA LEU A 590 57.53 -37.86 5.83
C LEU A 590 57.40 -39.25 6.46
N GLU A 591 58.49 -40.02 6.59
CA GLU A 591 58.54 -41.45 6.95
C GLU A 591 57.80 -41.85 8.26
N ALA A 592 57.25 -40.90 9.02
CA ALA A 592 56.43 -41.10 10.21
C ALA A 592 55.05 -40.39 10.21
N THR A 593 54.60 -39.75 9.11
CA THR A 593 53.30 -39.05 9.03
C THR A 593 52.24 -39.88 8.31
N ASP A 594 51.04 -39.96 8.89
CA ASP A 594 49.92 -40.70 8.31
C ASP A 594 49.32 -39.93 7.12
N SER A 595 49.95 -40.07 5.94
CA SER A 595 49.62 -39.30 4.74
C SER A 595 49.16 -40.15 3.56
N LYS A 596 48.32 -39.59 2.68
CA LYS A 596 47.84 -40.27 1.46
C LYS A 596 47.54 -39.30 0.33
N LEU A 597 47.94 -39.66 -0.89
CA LEU A 597 47.59 -38.95 -2.12
C LEU A 597 46.44 -39.66 -2.86
N LEU A 598 45.36 -38.94 -3.14
CA LEU A 598 44.19 -39.44 -3.87
C LEU A 598 43.80 -38.54 -5.05
N PRO A 599 43.25 -39.12 -6.14
CA PRO A 599 42.76 -38.35 -7.28
C PRO A 599 41.35 -37.84 -6.98
N VAL A 600 41.07 -36.59 -7.32
CA VAL A 600 39.71 -36.05 -7.22
C VAL A 600 39.37 -35.19 -8.44
N SER A 601 38.09 -35.20 -8.78
CA SER A 601 37.49 -34.11 -9.56
C SER A 601 36.44 -33.45 -8.67
N VAL A 602 36.76 -32.26 -8.18
CA VAL A 602 35.81 -31.47 -7.39
C VAL A 602 34.61 -31.04 -8.25
N LEU A 603 34.81 -30.83 -9.55
CA LEU A 603 33.75 -30.45 -10.49
C LEU A 603 32.74 -31.60 -10.69
N GLU A 604 33.24 -32.81 -10.97
CA GLU A 604 32.43 -34.00 -11.23
C GLU A 604 32.04 -34.75 -9.94
N ASN A 605 32.46 -34.26 -8.77
CA ASN A 605 32.23 -34.87 -7.45
C ASN A 605 32.75 -36.33 -7.35
N GLN A 606 33.88 -36.63 -7.99
CA GLN A 606 34.51 -37.95 -8.02
C GLN A 606 35.70 -38.03 -7.04
N GLY A 607 35.85 -39.15 -6.34
CA GLY A 607 36.98 -39.44 -5.44
C GLY A 607 36.92 -38.76 -4.07
N LEU A 608 35.99 -37.83 -3.83
CA LEU A 608 35.87 -37.08 -2.58
C LEU A 608 35.38 -37.95 -1.41
N LYS A 609 34.53 -38.95 -1.68
CA LYS A 609 33.94 -39.79 -0.64
C LYS A 609 34.99 -40.74 -0.04
N GLU A 610 35.73 -41.41 -0.90
CA GLU A 610 36.84 -42.32 -0.58
C GLU A 610 37.95 -41.56 0.16
N SER A 611 38.17 -40.31 -0.24
CA SER A 611 39.10 -39.38 0.39
C SER A 611 38.72 -39.04 1.83
N LEU A 612 37.45 -38.69 2.06
CA LEU A 612 36.93 -38.43 3.41
C LEU A 612 36.90 -39.69 4.28
N GLU A 613 36.54 -40.84 3.72
CA GLU A 613 36.55 -42.13 4.43
C GLU A 613 37.94 -42.49 4.96
N TRP A 614 38.96 -42.33 4.12
CA TRP A 614 40.34 -42.53 4.56
C TRP A 614 40.71 -41.59 5.71
N LEU A 615 40.40 -40.30 5.57
CA LEU A 615 40.70 -39.31 6.61
C LEU A 615 39.98 -39.66 7.91
N VAL A 616 38.68 -39.93 7.88
CA VAL A 616 37.90 -40.27 9.08
C VAL A 616 38.46 -41.53 9.76
N THR A 617 38.86 -42.54 8.99
CA THR A 617 39.49 -43.76 9.53
C THR A 617 40.76 -43.43 10.31
N ARG A 618 41.62 -42.54 9.79
CA ARG A 618 42.85 -42.12 10.49
C ARG A 618 42.58 -41.24 11.70
N LEU A 619 41.55 -40.41 11.63
CA LEU A 619 41.12 -39.58 12.75
C LEU A 619 40.56 -40.40 13.91
N ILE A 620 39.81 -41.47 13.61
CA ILE A 620 39.36 -42.43 14.64
C ILE A 620 40.56 -43.12 15.28
N TYR A 621 41.54 -43.56 14.48
CA TYR A 621 42.76 -44.19 14.98
C TYR A 621 43.55 -43.26 15.92
N ASN A 622 43.67 -41.98 15.56
CA ASN A 622 44.39 -40.97 16.35
C ASN A 622 43.58 -40.35 17.50
N LYS A 623 42.31 -40.74 17.68
CA LYS A 623 41.41 -40.17 18.71
C LYS A 623 41.96 -40.30 20.13
N SER A 624 42.61 -41.43 20.44
CA SER A 624 43.21 -41.66 21.77
C SER A 624 44.37 -40.72 22.06
N ASN A 625 45.12 -40.33 21.02
CA ASN A 625 46.36 -39.57 21.15
C ASN A 625 46.11 -38.05 21.07
N LYS A 626 45.06 -37.62 20.37
CA LYS A 626 44.62 -36.22 20.29
C LYS A 626 43.10 -36.14 20.46
N VAL A 627 42.66 -36.02 21.70
CA VAL A 627 41.23 -36.00 22.05
C VAL A 627 40.58 -34.71 21.55
N PRO A 628 39.41 -34.79 20.86
CA PRO A 628 38.66 -33.61 20.46
C PRO A 628 38.21 -32.81 21.69
N GLN A 629 38.58 -31.54 21.77
CA GLN A 629 38.03 -30.64 22.78
C GLN A 629 36.62 -30.21 22.36
N TYR A 630 35.63 -30.55 23.17
CA TYR A 630 34.24 -30.13 23.00
C TYR A 630 34.05 -28.76 23.69
N SER A 631 33.75 -27.73 22.89
CA SER A 631 33.45 -26.38 23.35
C SER A 631 32.02 -26.01 23.00
#